data_AF-A0A8H4WZQ8-F1
#
_entry.id   AF-A0A8H4WZQ8-F1
#
_cell.length_a   1.000
_cell.length_b   1.000
_cell.length_c   1.000
_cell.angle_alpha   90.00
_cell.angle_beta   90.00
_cell.angle_gamma   90.00
#
_symmetry.space_group_name_H-M   'P 1'
#
loop_
_entity.id
_entity.type
_entity.pdbx_description
1 polymer ?
#
loop_
_entity_poly.entity_id
_entity_poly.type
_entity_poly.pdbx_seq_one_letter_code
_entity_poly.pdbx_strand_id
1 'polypeptide(L)'
;MCNFGFNIPDFQPLPEEQTKENIQKQSTFPSPQSSMGNNIWVEDETAFYMLNAHDQDLFNRFQCRTLHSLGGPEAGEIHNNNMLELSFQRPFLFHGMLAVTAVHDRYLGVTPTHRRSFCETYHWSQCTSLFNKSLGQPIKEEHKDPIWATASMLGILAFSSLNTCVLEETWPLGPPDSSDLEWLRLGAGKMNLWQLLNPLRSTSIFTQMADTFVTMHQSLPTEGIDGVPVELRQLCMLEESSTAYNNPYLMVAHGLSELLAIPTGQATLGKAMKVATKIRGKFKALLEGKDPVALMLLYLWLSEAMVLMSNFVDL
;
A
#
# COMPACT_ATOMS: atom_id res chain seq x y z
N MET A 1 28.06 -4.10 -26.51
CA MET A 1 29.15 -3.68 -25.61
C MET A 1 28.88 -2.25 -25.22
N CYS A 2 28.57 -2.01 -23.94
CA CYS A 2 28.21 -0.69 -23.42
C CYS A 2 29.48 0.04 -22.95
N ASN A 3 29.67 1.27 -23.40
CA ASN A 3 30.76 2.15 -22.96
C ASN A 3 30.16 3.21 -22.03
N PHE A 4 30.39 3.07 -20.72
CA PHE A 4 30.17 4.15 -19.76
C PHE A 4 31.52 4.57 -19.20
N GLY A 5 32.08 5.65 -19.73
CA GLY A 5 33.26 6.32 -19.20
C GLY A 5 32.84 7.63 -18.53
N PHE A 6 33.15 7.76 -17.25
CA PHE A 6 33.02 9.01 -16.49
C PHE A 6 34.08 10.01 -16.98
N ASN A 7 33.72 10.88 -17.94
CA ASN A 7 34.28 12.23 -18.20
C ASN A 7 33.93 12.70 -19.63
N ILE A 8 32.67 13.08 -19.86
CA ILE A 8 32.30 13.85 -21.07
C ILE A 8 31.48 15.06 -20.60
N PRO A 9 31.94 16.30 -20.81
CA PRO A 9 31.16 17.50 -20.52
C PRO A 9 29.89 17.59 -21.38
N ASP A 10 28.83 18.09 -20.77
CA ASP A 10 27.49 18.26 -21.32
C ASP A 10 27.41 19.16 -22.58
N PHE A 11 26.49 18.77 -23.48
CA PHE A 11 25.84 19.56 -24.54
C PHE A 11 26.69 20.60 -25.31
N GLN A 12 27.26 20.18 -26.45
CA GLN A 12 27.54 21.09 -27.56
C GLN A 12 26.73 20.72 -28.80
N PRO A 13 26.04 21.67 -29.45
CA PRO A 13 25.39 21.43 -30.74
C PRO A 13 26.44 21.24 -31.84
N LEU A 14 26.29 20.17 -32.63
CA LEU A 14 27.12 19.91 -33.81
C LEU A 14 26.83 20.96 -34.91
N PRO A 15 27.85 21.47 -35.63
CA PRO A 15 27.64 22.42 -36.71
C PRO A 15 26.85 21.79 -37.87
N GLU A 16 25.83 22.51 -38.33
CA GLU A 16 25.16 22.26 -39.59
C GLU A 16 26.17 22.43 -40.74
N GLU A 17 26.45 21.37 -41.51
CA GLU A 17 26.64 21.51 -42.95
C GLU A 17 26.46 20.18 -43.70
N GLN A 18 25.47 20.20 -44.59
CA GLN A 18 25.43 19.58 -45.91
C GLN A 18 25.56 18.05 -46.01
N THR A 19 24.40 17.37 -46.00
CA THR A 19 24.09 16.42 -47.08
C THR A 19 22.60 16.46 -47.39
N LYS A 20 22.17 17.53 -48.06
CA LYS A 20 20.98 17.49 -48.93
C LYS A 20 21.44 16.88 -50.24
N GLU A 21 21.07 15.63 -50.49
CA GLU A 21 20.67 15.10 -51.82
C GLU A 21 20.51 13.57 -51.74
N ASN A 22 19.29 13.13 -51.45
CA ASN A 22 18.57 12.06 -52.15
C ASN A 22 17.30 11.70 -51.38
N ILE A 23 16.28 12.56 -51.50
CA ILE A 23 14.90 12.19 -51.20
C ILE A 23 14.18 12.12 -52.54
N GLN A 24 14.05 10.92 -53.12
CA GLN A 24 12.83 10.60 -53.85
C GLN A 24 12.52 9.10 -53.96
N LYS A 25 11.48 8.71 -53.21
CA LYS A 25 10.45 7.71 -53.52
C LYS A 25 10.88 6.24 -53.72
N GLN A 26 10.73 5.46 -52.64
CA GLN A 26 9.88 4.27 -52.62
C GLN A 26 9.58 3.87 -51.16
N SER A 27 8.54 4.47 -50.58
CA SER A 27 7.98 4.02 -49.30
C SER A 27 6.99 2.89 -49.54
N THR A 28 7.47 1.67 -49.68
CA THR A 28 6.64 0.50 -49.35
C THR A 28 6.74 0.35 -47.84
N PHE A 29 5.76 0.88 -47.11
CA PHE A 29 5.60 0.55 -45.71
C PHE A 29 5.49 -0.97 -45.60
N PRO A 30 6.38 -1.67 -44.88
CA PRO A 30 6.06 -3.02 -44.47
C PRO A 30 4.81 -2.91 -43.62
N SER A 31 3.72 -3.50 -44.09
CA SER A 31 2.50 -3.69 -43.30
C SER A 31 2.91 -4.26 -41.94
N PRO A 32 2.46 -3.69 -40.81
CA PRO A 32 2.73 -4.29 -39.53
C PRO A 32 2.13 -5.70 -39.59
N GLN A 33 2.99 -6.72 -39.63
CA GLN A 33 2.55 -8.08 -39.43
C GLN A 33 1.90 -8.10 -38.06
N SER A 34 0.57 -8.21 -38.04
CA SER A 34 -0.20 -8.47 -36.84
C SER A 34 0.20 -9.87 -36.36
N SER A 35 1.29 -9.95 -35.63
CA SER A 35 1.40 -10.89 -34.54
C SER A 35 0.25 -10.52 -33.60
N MET A 36 -0.92 -11.11 -33.81
CA MET A 36 -1.98 -11.16 -32.81
C MET A 36 -1.44 -11.97 -31.64
N GLY A 37 -0.56 -11.35 -30.85
CA GLY A 37 -0.42 -11.71 -29.45
C GLY A 37 -1.76 -11.39 -28.80
N ASN A 38 -2.15 -12.18 -27.80
CA ASN A 38 -3.28 -11.84 -26.94
C ASN A 38 -2.96 -10.50 -26.23
N ASN A 39 -3.27 -9.40 -26.90
CA ASN A 39 -3.10 -8.07 -26.34
C ASN A 39 -4.16 -7.95 -25.25
N ILE A 40 -3.70 -7.87 -24.01
CA ILE A 40 -4.55 -7.58 -22.86
C ILE A 40 -4.40 -6.09 -22.58
N TRP A 41 -5.51 -5.38 -22.45
CA TRP A 41 -5.51 -3.97 -22.09
C TRP A 41 -6.52 -3.69 -20.98
N VAL A 42 -6.33 -2.54 -20.36
CA VAL A 42 -7.14 -2.00 -19.28
C VAL A 42 -7.52 -0.60 -19.69
N GLU A 43 -8.80 -0.28 -19.64
CA GLU A 43 -9.28 1.02 -20.06
C GLU A 43 -10.48 1.51 -19.26
N ASP A 44 -10.58 2.82 -19.14
CA ASP A 44 -11.80 3.52 -18.76
C ASP A 44 -12.03 4.71 -19.70
N GLU A 45 -13.05 5.54 -19.41
CA GLU A 45 -13.37 6.73 -20.22
C GLU A 45 -12.20 7.73 -20.34
N THR A 46 -11.15 7.61 -19.51
CA THR A 46 -10.13 8.62 -19.32
C THR A 46 -8.69 8.12 -19.45
N ALA A 47 -8.46 6.81 -19.45
CA ALA A 47 -7.14 6.20 -19.52
C ALA A 47 -7.18 4.84 -20.22
N PHE A 48 -6.10 4.52 -20.92
CA PHE A 48 -5.88 3.25 -21.62
C PHE A 48 -4.47 2.75 -21.32
N TYR A 49 -4.33 1.45 -21.07
CA TYR A 49 -3.05 0.80 -20.83
C TYR A 49 -3.01 -0.60 -21.44
N MET A 50 -2.00 -0.89 -22.25
CA MET A 50 -1.78 -2.21 -22.84
C MET A 50 -0.68 -2.93 -22.07
N LEU A 51 -0.97 -4.15 -21.61
CA LEU A 51 -0.04 -4.96 -20.82
C LEU A 51 1.06 -5.54 -21.71
N ASN A 52 2.30 -5.39 -21.25
CA ASN A 52 3.42 -6.15 -21.80
C ASN A 52 3.50 -7.54 -21.13
N ALA A 53 4.40 -8.41 -21.60
CA ALA A 53 4.54 -9.77 -21.07
C ALA A 53 4.89 -9.83 -19.57
N HIS A 54 5.67 -8.86 -19.07
CA HIS A 54 6.02 -8.77 -17.65
C HIS A 54 4.80 -8.37 -16.79
N ASP A 55 3.96 -7.46 -17.27
CA ASP A 55 2.75 -7.05 -16.55
C ASP A 55 1.74 -8.21 -16.47
N GLN A 56 1.63 -9.03 -17.53
CA GLN A 56 0.79 -10.22 -17.53
C GLN A 56 1.26 -11.26 -16.51
N ASP A 57 2.58 -11.42 -16.39
CA ASP A 57 3.21 -12.32 -15.42
C ASP A 57 3.05 -11.82 -13.97
N LEU A 58 3.19 -10.50 -13.74
CA LEU A 58 2.84 -9.87 -12.46
C LEU A 58 1.37 -10.06 -12.12
N PHE A 59 0.46 -9.88 -13.09
CA PHE A 59 -0.96 -10.07 -12.87
C PHE A 59 -1.30 -11.53 -12.52
N ASN A 60 -0.69 -12.49 -13.21
CA ASN A 60 -0.86 -13.91 -12.89
C ASN A 60 -0.39 -14.22 -11.46
N ARG A 61 0.77 -13.69 -11.05
CA ARG A 61 1.25 -13.80 -9.66
C ARG A 61 0.37 -13.08 -8.66
N PHE A 62 -0.26 -11.96 -9.05
CA PHE A 62 -1.23 -11.28 -8.20
C PHE A 62 -2.35 -12.25 -7.80
N GLN A 63 -2.95 -12.88 -8.82
CA GLN A 63 -4.07 -13.81 -8.65
C GLN A 63 -3.68 -15.07 -7.88
N CYS A 64 -2.57 -15.71 -8.24
CA CYS A 64 -2.23 -17.02 -7.71
C CYS A 64 -1.49 -16.99 -6.37
N ARG A 65 -0.88 -15.85 -5.99
CA ARG A 65 0.01 -15.77 -4.81
C ARG A 65 -0.25 -14.54 -3.97
N THR A 66 -0.06 -13.35 -4.54
CA THR A 66 -0.01 -12.10 -3.75
C THR A 66 -1.31 -11.82 -3.02
N LEU A 67 -2.45 -12.06 -3.67
CA LEU A 67 -3.76 -11.84 -3.07
C LEU A 67 -4.00 -12.73 -1.85
N HIS A 68 -3.66 -14.02 -1.95
CA HIS A 68 -3.80 -14.99 -0.87
C HIS A 68 -2.90 -14.64 0.32
N SER A 69 -1.65 -14.23 0.06
CA SER A 69 -0.71 -13.83 1.11
C SER A 69 -1.11 -12.54 1.82
N LEU A 70 -1.76 -11.59 1.15
CA LEU A 70 -2.03 -10.27 1.74
C LEU A 70 -3.44 -10.13 2.34
N GLY A 71 -4.41 -10.90 1.86
CA GLY A 71 -5.81 -10.72 2.23
C GLY A 71 -6.52 -11.99 2.69
N GLY A 72 -5.80 -13.11 2.79
CA GLY A 72 -6.37 -14.40 3.17
C GLY A 72 -7.31 -15.00 2.12
N PRO A 73 -8.00 -16.10 2.46
CA PRO A 73 -8.93 -16.78 1.57
C PRO A 73 -10.05 -15.87 1.07
N GLU A 74 -10.59 -15.00 1.94
CA GLU A 74 -11.69 -14.10 1.63
C GLU A 74 -11.31 -13.09 0.53
N ALA A 75 -10.10 -12.54 0.57
CA ALA A 75 -9.64 -11.64 -0.50
C ALA A 75 -9.52 -12.36 -1.85
N GLY A 76 -9.11 -13.63 -1.83
CA GLY A 76 -9.11 -14.54 -2.98
C GLY A 76 -10.49 -14.63 -3.64
N GLU A 77 -11.50 -14.94 -2.84
CA GLU A 77 -12.89 -15.08 -3.30
C GLU A 77 -13.47 -13.77 -3.81
N ILE A 78 -13.31 -12.67 -3.07
CA ILE A 78 -13.75 -11.33 -3.50
C ILE A 78 -13.12 -10.97 -4.86
N HIS A 79 -11.84 -11.27 -5.04
CA HIS A 79 -11.17 -10.93 -6.28
C HIS A 79 -11.71 -11.73 -7.47
N ASN A 80 -11.70 -13.06 -7.34
CA ASN A 80 -12.06 -13.96 -8.43
C ASN A 80 -13.52 -13.81 -8.84
N ASN A 81 -14.42 -13.60 -7.88
CA ASN A 81 -15.85 -13.53 -8.16
C ASN A 81 -16.32 -12.12 -8.56
N ASN A 82 -15.61 -11.06 -8.14
CA ASN A 82 -16.16 -9.71 -8.22
C ASN A 82 -15.19 -8.62 -8.69
N MET A 83 -13.90 -8.67 -8.35
CA MET A 83 -12.95 -7.60 -8.74
C MET A 83 -12.20 -7.85 -10.04
N LEU A 84 -12.13 -9.09 -10.52
CA LEU A 84 -11.36 -9.42 -11.70
C LEU A 84 -11.79 -8.57 -12.91
N GLU A 85 -13.07 -8.61 -13.25
CA GLU A 85 -13.64 -7.81 -14.35
C GLU A 85 -13.49 -6.30 -14.08
N LEU A 86 -13.79 -5.85 -12.86
CA LEU A 86 -13.67 -4.45 -12.48
C LEU A 86 -12.24 -3.92 -12.62
N SER A 87 -11.23 -4.75 -12.39
CA SER A 87 -9.83 -4.32 -12.52
C SER A 87 -9.49 -3.94 -13.96
N PHE A 88 -10.01 -4.66 -14.96
CA PHE A 88 -9.82 -4.32 -16.38
C PHE A 88 -10.56 -3.05 -16.82
N GLN A 89 -11.57 -2.65 -16.06
CA GLN A 89 -12.34 -1.42 -16.30
C GLN A 89 -11.86 -0.22 -15.47
N ARG A 90 -10.83 -0.42 -14.62
CA ARG A 90 -10.34 0.59 -13.67
C ARG A 90 -8.81 0.61 -13.69
N PRO A 91 -8.19 1.35 -14.63
CA PRO A 91 -6.73 1.47 -14.77
C PRO A 91 -5.97 1.74 -13.47
N PHE A 92 -6.49 2.60 -12.59
CA PHE A 92 -5.87 2.88 -11.29
C PHE A 92 -5.79 1.63 -10.39
N LEU A 93 -6.84 0.79 -10.38
CA LEU A 93 -6.90 -0.44 -9.59
C LEU A 93 -5.92 -1.47 -10.15
N PHE A 94 -5.90 -1.63 -11.47
CA PHE A 94 -5.02 -2.57 -12.13
C PHE A 94 -3.53 -2.25 -11.89
N HIS A 95 -3.16 -0.98 -12.05
CA HIS A 95 -1.80 -0.55 -11.70
C HIS A 95 -1.47 -0.78 -10.22
N GLY A 96 -2.43 -0.61 -9.32
CA GLY A 96 -2.28 -0.96 -7.91
C GLY A 96 -1.94 -2.45 -7.71
N MET A 97 -2.63 -3.35 -8.40
CA MET A 97 -2.38 -4.81 -8.34
C MET A 97 -0.97 -5.17 -8.80
N LEU A 98 -0.51 -4.57 -9.91
CA LEU A 98 0.83 -4.79 -10.44
C LEU A 98 1.90 -4.25 -9.49
N ALA A 99 1.71 -3.04 -8.96
CA ALA A 99 2.63 -2.43 -8.00
C ALA A 99 2.76 -3.27 -6.73
N VAL A 100 1.63 -3.72 -6.15
CA VAL A 100 1.63 -4.56 -4.94
C VAL A 100 2.34 -5.89 -5.21
N THR A 101 2.15 -6.48 -6.39
CA THR A 101 2.85 -7.72 -6.74
C THR A 101 4.35 -7.52 -6.93
N ALA A 102 4.78 -6.42 -7.56
CA ALA A 102 6.19 -6.10 -7.69
C ALA A 102 6.87 -5.89 -6.33
N VAL A 103 6.17 -5.20 -5.40
CA VAL A 103 6.61 -5.06 -4.00
C VAL A 103 6.72 -6.41 -3.31
N HIS A 104 5.73 -7.29 -3.51
CA HIS A 104 5.72 -8.63 -2.92
C HIS A 104 6.86 -9.51 -3.48
N ASP A 105 7.14 -9.44 -4.79
CA ASP A 105 8.29 -10.12 -5.41
C ASP A 105 9.62 -9.65 -4.79
N ARG A 106 9.75 -8.36 -4.50
CA ARG A 106 10.92 -7.81 -3.81
C ARG A 106 11.02 -8.30 -2.37
N TYR A 107 9.91 -8.36 -1.64
CA TYR A 107 9.87 -8.88 -0.27
C TYR A 107 10.30 -10.35 -0.20
N LEU A 108 9.83 -11.18 -1.14
CA LEU A 108 10.18 -12.61 -1.22
C LEU A 108 11.60 -12.87 -1.78
N GLY A 109 12.34 -11.82 -2.17
CA GLY A 109 13.66 -11.96 -2.77
C GLY A 109 13.67 -12.55 -4.19
N VAL A 110 12.51 -12.62 -4.86
CA VAL A 110 12.40 -13.03 -6.28
C VAL A 110 13.15 -12.04 -7.17
N THR A 111 13.10 -10.76 -6.82
CA THR A 111 13.98 -9.73 -7.39
C THR A 111 15.06 -9.39 -6.37
N PRO A 112 16.35 -9.70 -6.62
CA PRO A 112 17.42 -9.60 -5.62
C PRO A 112 17.92 -8.16 -5.45
N THR A 113 17.01 -7.21 -5.22
CA THR A 113 17.35 -5.80 -5.02
C THR A 113 16.58 -5.20 -3.85
N HIS A 114 17.29 -4.59 -2.90
CA HIS A 114 16.64 -3.80 -1.82
C HIS A 114 15.97 -2.51 -2.34
N ARG A 115 16.30 -2.09 -3.57
CA ARG A 115 15.73 -0.91 -4.23
C ARG A 115 14.48 -1.27 -5.02
N ARG A 116 13.56 -0.30 -5.14
CA ARG A 116 12.36 -0.42 -5.97
C ARG A 116 12.74 -0.61 -7.43
N SER A 117 12.05 -1.50 -8.13
CA SER A 117 12.22 -1.64 -9.57
C SER A 117 11.59 -0.46 -10.33
N PHE A 118 11.98 -0.28 -11.59
CA PHE A 118 11.31 0.69 -12.47
C PHE A 118 9.83 0.36 -12.63
N CYS A 119 9.49 -0.92 -12.80
CA CYS A 119 8.12 -1.40 -12.92
C CYS A 119 7.29 -1.10 -11.66
N GLU A 120 7.84 -1.40 -10.47
CA GLU A 120 7.22 -1.05 -9.18
C GLU A 120 6.91 0.45 -9.10
N THR A 121 7.91 1.28 -9.39
CA THR A 121 7.79 2.75 -9.33
C THR A 121 6.79 3.28 -10.35
N TYR A 122 6.82 2.74 -11.57
CA TYR A 122 5.93 3.13 -12.66
C TYR A 122 4.47 2.84 -12.30
N HIS A 123 4.14 1.61 -11.94
CA HIS A 123 2.77 1.23 -11.63
C HIS A 123 2.26 1.89 -10.36
N TRP A 124 3.10 2.08 -9.34
CA TRP A 124 2.70 2.87 -8.18
C TRP A 124 2.37 4.31 -8.59
N SER A 125 3.24 4.97 -9.37
CA SER A 125 2.99 6.33 -9.84
C SER A 125 1.69 6.45 -10.66
N GLN A 126 1.45 5.51 -11.60
CA GLN A 126 0.22 5.47 -12.39
C GLN A 126 -1.02 5.24 -11.52
N CYS A 127 -0.96 4.26 -10.60
CA CYS A 127 -2.01 3.98 -9.62
C CYS A 127 -2.37 5.25 -8.84
N THR A 128 -1.40 5.90 -8.22
CA THR A 128 -1.60 7.11 -7.41
C THR A 128 -2.18 8.26 -8.23
N SER A 129 -1.63 8.52 -9.42
CA SER A 129 -2.05 9.62 -10.28
C SER A 129 -3.50 9.46 -10.77
N LEU A 130 -3.82 8.28 -11.31
CA LEU A 130 -5.16 7.97 -11.82
C LEU A 130 -6.18 7.88 -10.69
N PHE A 131 -5.80 7.33 -9.54
CA PHE A 131 -6.65 7.29 -8.36
C PHE A 131 -6.99 8.70 -7.86
N ASN A 132 -5.99 9.59 -7.77
CA ASN A 132 -6.21 10.98 -7.38
C ASN A 132 -7.16 11.71 -8.37
N LYS A 133 -6.98 11.49 -9.67
CA LYS A 133 -7.90 12.01 -10.69
C LYS A 133 -9.33 11.49 -10.48
N SER A 134 -9.50 10.20 -10.18
CA SER A 134 -10.80 9.60 -9.92
C SER A 134 -11.46 10.17 -8.66
N LEU A 135 -10.71 10.43 -7.60
CA LEU A 135 -11.22 11.04 -6.36
C LEU A 135 -11.65 12.51 -6.57
N GLY A 136 -11.10 13.19 -7.58
CA GLY A 136 -11.52 14.52 -7.98
C GLY A 136 -12.85 14.57 -8.75
N GLN A 137 -13.44 13.42 -9.07
CA GLN A 137 -14.73 13.31 -9.76
C GLN A 137 -15.85 12.86 -8.81
N PRO A 138 -17.13 13.09 -9.16
CA PRO A 138 -18.25 12.52 -8.40
C PRO A 138 -18.15 10.99 -8.27
N ILE A 139 -18.18 10.51 -7.03
CA ILE A 139 -18.10 9.07 -6.73
C ILE A 139 -19.50 8.46 -6.82
N LYS A 140 -19.73 7.69 -7.88
CA LYS A 140 -20.95 6.89 -8.09
C LYS A 140 -20.89 5.57 -7.30
N GLU A 141 -22.02 4.90 -7.14
CA GLU A 141 -22.09 3.64 -6.38
C GLU A 141 -21.16 2.55 -6.94
N GLU A 142 -21.10 2.40 -8.26
CA GLU A 142 -20.24 1.43 -8.94
C GLU A 142 -18.74 1.73 -8.82
N HIS A 143 -18.37 2.94 -8.40
CA HIS A 143 -16.97 3.32 -8.19
C HIS A 143 -16.47 2.97 -6.79
N LYS A 144 -17.38 2.73 -5.83
CA LYS A 144 -17.01 2.69 -4.41
C LYS A 144 -16.08 1.53 -4.06
N ASP A 145 -16.36 0.33 -4.55
CA ASP A 145 -15.53 -0.84 -4.25
C ASP A 145 -14.15 -0.75 -4.92
N PRO A 146 -14.03 -0.40 -6.23
CA PRO A 146 -12.71 -0.17 -6.82
C PRO A 146 -11.89 0.87 -6.07
N ILE A 147 -12.50 1.98 -5.65
CA ILE A 147 -11.81 3.01 -4.87
C ILE A 147 -11.35 2.46 -3.52
N TRP A 148 -12.18 1.68 -2.83
CA TRP A 148 -11.82 1.06 -1.56
C TRP A 148 -10.68 0.04 -1.70
N ALA A 149 -10.72 -0.77 -2.76
CA ALA A 149 -9.67 -1.72 -3.10
C ALA A 149 -8.32 -1.00 -3.35
N THR A 150 -8.33 0.03 -4.20
CA THR A 150 -7.12 0.80 -4.51
C THR A 150 -6.58 1.54 -3.29
N ALA A 151 -7.44 2.14 -2.46
CA ALA A 151 -6.99 2.76 -1.21
C ALA A 151 -6.34 1.74 -0.25
N SER A 152 -6.82 0.49 -0.26
CA SER A 152 -6.20 -0.60 0.49
C SER A 152 -4.83 -0.99 -0.07
N MET A 153 -4.70 -1.11 -1.39
CA MET A 153 -3.42 -1.38 -2.07
C MET A 153 -2.39 -0.28 -1.83
N LEU A 154 -2.79 1.00 -1.95
CA LEU A 154 -1.91 2.14 -1.64
C LEU A 154 -1.45 2.12 -0.17
N GLY A 155 -2.30 1.66 0.75
CA GLY A 155 -1.92 1.39 2.12
C GLY A 155 -0.81 0.34 2.23
N ILE A 156 -0.97 -0.81 1.56
CA ILE A 156 0.04 -1.89 1.52
C ILE A 156 1.37 -1.39 0.94
N LEU A 157 1.32 -0.65 -0.18
CA LEU A 157 2.51 -0.06 -0.81
C LEU A 157 3.25 0.88 0.14
N ALA A 158 2.51 1.72 0.88
CA ALA A 158 3.08 2.64 1.85
C ALA A 158 3.66 1.95 3.10
N PHE A 159 3.11 0.81 3.53
CA PHE A 159 3.74 0.00 4.58
C PHE A 159 5.02 -0.66 4.11
N SER A 160 5.06 -1.08 2.85
CA SER A 160 6.17 -1.86 2.29
C SER A 160 7.37 -1.00 1.86
N SER A 161 7.24 0.33 1.90
CA SER A 161 8.34 1.26 1.64
C SER A 161 9.30 1.41 2.81
N LEU A 162 8.95 0.90 4.00
CA LEU A 162 9.77 1.01 5.22
C LEU A 162 11.07 0.18 5.17
N ASN A 163 11.19 -0.77 4.23
CA ASN A 163 12.23 -1.82 4.26
C ASN A 163 13.49 -1.53 3.40
N THR A 164 13.69 -0.31 2.87
CA THR A 164 14.62 -0.12 1.74
C THR A 164 15.89 0.70 2.00
N CYS A 165 16.18 1.14 3.22
CA CYS A 165 17.34 2.03 3.45
C CYS A 165 18.12 1.71 4.74
N VAL A 166 19.35 2.22 4.80
CA VAL A 166 20.27 2.14 5.94
C VAL A 166 19.55 2.66 7.19
N LEU A 167 19.64 1.94 8.31
CA LEU A 167 18.86 2.23 9.51
C LEU A 167 19.09 3.66 10.01
N GLU A 168 20.33 4.15 9.92
CA GLU A 168 20.75 5.49 10.30
C GLU A 168 20.19 6.61 9.39
N GLU A 169 19.74 6.27 8.17
CA GLU A 169 19.17 7.20 7.20
C GLU A 169 17.64 7.14 7.16
N THR A 170 17.01 6.26 7.96
CA THR A 170 15.56 6.05 7.97
C THR A 170 14.90 6.55 9.24
N TRP A 171 13.67 7.05 9.10
CA TRP A 171 12.84 7.35 10.26
C TRP A 171 12.71 6.11 11.17
N PRO A 172 12.89 6.24 12.50
CA PRO A 172 12.99 7.49 13.26
C PRO A 172 14.42 8.02 13.48
N LEU A 173 15.47 7.31 13.07
CA LEU A 173 16.86 7.71 13.35
C LEU A 173 17.41 8.75 12.38
N GLY A 174 16.99 8.69 11.12
CA GLY A 174 17.40 9.59 10.05
C GLY A 174 16.93 11.05 10.21
N PRO A 175 17.48 11.94 9.36
CA PRO A 175 17.03 13.32 9.28
C PRO A 175 15.54 13.39 8.89
N PRO A 176 14.80 14.43 9.29
CA PRO A 176 13.40 14.57 8.91
C PRO A 176 13.22 14.56 7.39
N ASP A 177 12.32 13.72 6.90
CA ASP A 177 11.96 13.65 5.49
C ASP A 177 10.45 13.83 5.30
N SER A 178 10.06 14.38 4.15
CA SER A 178 8.64 14.58 3.81
C SER A 178 7.84 13.28 3.73
N SER A 179 8.49 12.14 3.46
CA SER A 179 7.91 10.80 3.44
C SER A 179 7.82 10.14 4.82
N ASP A 180 8.37 10.75 5.87
CA ASP A 180 8.26 10.24 7.23
C ASP A 180 6.79 10.08 7.61
N LEU A 181 6.43 8.90 8.11
CA LEU A 181 5.05 8.56 8.51
C LEU A 181 4.01 8.74 7.39
N GLU A 182 4.41 8.67 6.10
CA GLU A 182 3.48 8.78 4.96
C GLU A 182 2.36 7.73 5.03
N TRP A 183 2.69 6.51 5.43
CA TRP A 183 1.72 5.44 5.62
C TRP A 183 0.63 5.78 6.65
N LEU A 184 0.96 6.55 7.71
CA LEU A 184 -0.03 7.03 8.68
C LEU A 184 -0.95 8.08 8.06
N ARG A 185 -0.40 8.99 7.24
CA ARG A 185 -1.21 10.00 6.52
C ARG A 185 -2.16 9.34 5.53
N LEU A 186 -1.68 8.35 4.77
CA LEU A 186 -2.49 7.58 3.84
C LEU A 186 -3.57 6.76 4.58
N GLY A 187 -3.23 6.16 5.73
CA GLY A 187 -4.18 5.47 6.60
C GLY A 187 -5.31 6.39 7.08
N ALA A 188 -4.97 7.60 7.53
CA ALA A 188 -5.98 8.61 7.90
C ALA A 188 -6.86 9.03 6.71
N GLY A 189 -6.27 9.21 5.53
CA GLY A 189 -7.01 9.48 4.29
C GLY A 189 -8.00 8.37 3.94
N LYS A 190 -7.58 7.10 4.07
CA LYS A 190 -8.45 5.93 3.87
C LYS A 190 -9.63 5.91 4.87
N MET A 191 -9.40 6.30 6.12
CA MET A 191 -10.48 6.38 7.12
C MET A 191 -11.48 7.49 6.80
N ASN A 192 -11.07 8.59 6.15
CA ASN A 192 -12.03 9.57 5.63
C ASN A 192 -12.87 8.98 4.48
N LEU A 193 -12.25 8.19 3.59
CA LEU A 193 -12.97 7.49 2.53
C LEU A 193 -13.96 6.45 3.07
N TRP A 194 -13.72 5.85 4.24
CA TRP A 194 -14.63 4.88 4.87
C TRP A 194 -16.07 5.37 4.92
N GLN A 195 -16.28 6.61 5.38
CA GLN A 195 -17.62 7.18 5.54
C GLN A 195 -18.34 7.34 4.20
N LEU A 196 -17.59 7.71 3.15
CA LEU A 196 -18.12 7.94 1.81
C LEU A 196 -18.41 6.63 1.05
N LEU A 197 -17.47 5.69 1.14
CA LEU A 197 -17.51 4.43 0.38
C LEU A 197 -18.34 3.36 1.08
N ASN A 198 -18.41 3.42 2.42
CA ASN A 198 -19.10 2.47 3.28
C ASN A 198 -18.92 1.01 2.79
N PRO A 199 -17.76 0.37 3.03
CA PRO A 199 -17.53 -0.99 2.56
C PRO A 199 -18.45 -2.03 3.22
N LEU A 200 -19.22 -1.65 4.24
CA LEU A 200 -20.27 -2.45 4.88
C LEU A 200 -21.67 -2.26 4.26
N ARG A 201 -21.83 -1.41 3.23
CA ARG A 201 -23.12 -1.27 2.54
C ARG A 201 -23.54 -2.60 1.91
N SER A 202 -24.84 -2.86 1.82
CA SER A 202 -25.39 -4.13 1.35
C SER A 202 -24.99 -4.53 -0.07
N THR A 203 -24.65 -3.55 -0.92
CA THR A 203 -24.19 -3.78 -2.30
C THR A 203 -22.67 -3.93 -2.43
N SER A 204 -21.93 -3.81 -1.32
CA SER A 204 -20.47 -3.95 -1.32
C SER A 204 -20.05 -5.40 -1.45
N ILE A 205 -19.07 -5.63 -2.31
CA ILE A 205 -18.40 -6.93 -2.37
C ILE A 205 -17.57 -7.22 -1.10
N PHE A 206 -17.21 -6.18 -0.34
CA PHE A 206 -16.44 -6.29 0.91
C PHE A 206 -17.31 -6.64 2.13
N THR A 207 -18.61 -6.89 1.95
CA THR A 207 -19.48 -7.41 3.03
C THR A 207 -18.96 -8.74 3.61
N GLN A 208 -18.26 -9.54 2.81
CA GLN A 208 -17.59 -10.76 3.27
C GLN A 208 -16.51 -10.48 4.34
N MET A 209 -15.96 -9.26 4.38
CA MET A 209 -14.99 -8.82 5.40
C MET A 209 -15.65 -8.10 6.59
N ALA A 210 -16.97 -8.16 6.74
CA ALA A 210 -17.70 -7.40 7.75
C ALA A 210 -17.18 -7.64 9.17
N ASP A 211 -16.92 -8.90 9.55
CA ASP A 211 -16.41 -9.24 10.88
C ASP A 211 -15.03 -8.62 11.16
N THR A 212 -14.16 -8.62 10.15
CA THR A 212 -12.85 -7.95 10.22
C THR A 212 -13.02 -6.45 10.47
N PHE A 213 -13.93 -5.81 9.73
CA PHE A 213 -14.18 -4.38 9.87
C PHE A 213 -14.86 -3.99 11.17
N VAL A 214 -15.81 -4.80 11.64
CA VAL A 214 -16.44 -4.64 12.96
C VAL A 214 -15.36 -4.74 14.03
N THR A 215 -14.51 -5.75 13.97
CA THR A 215 -13.40 -5.94 14.92
C THR A 215 -12.43 -4.75 14.92
N MET A 216 -12.07 -4.25 13.74
CA MET A 216 -11.21 -3.07 13.57
C MET A 216 -11.79 -1.82 14.25
N HIS A 217 -13.11 -1.65 14.25
CA HIS A 217 -13.80 -0.48 14.80
C HIS A 217 -14.37 -0.70 16.20
N GLN A 218 -14.16 -1.86 16.81
CA GLN A 218 -14.55 -2.12 18.20
C GLN A 218 -13.97 -1.03 19.11
N SER A 219 -14.78 -0.60 20.08
CA SER A 219 -14.35 0.33 21.11
C SER A 219 -13.24 -0.27 21.97
N LEU A 220 -12.41 0.61 22.52
CA LEU A 220 -11.44 0.31 23.56
C LEU A 220 -11.82 1.13 24.80
N PRO A 221 -11.42 0.68 26.00
CA PRO A 221 -11.55 1.49 27.20
C PRO A 221 -10.93 2.88 26.99
N THR A 222 -11.67 3.91 27.38
CA THR A 222 -11.23 5.32 27.25
C THR A 222 -10.67 5.87 28.56
N GLU A 223 -10.67 5.08 29.62
CA GLU A 223 -10.19 5.44 30.95
C GLU A 223 -9.74 4.19 31.71
N GLY A 224 -9.00 4.42 32.80
CA GLY A 224 -8.51 3.37 33.66
C GLY A 224 -7.42 2.52 33.02
N ILE A 225 -7.00 1.51 33.79
CA ILE A 225 -5.87 0.62 33.46
C ILE A 225 -6.27 -0.85 33.37
N ASP A 226 -7.57 -1.15 33.46
CA ASP A 226 -8.10 -2.50 33.41
C ASP A 226 -7.69 -3.22 32.12
N GLY A 227 -7.11 -4.41 32.27
CA GLY A 227 -6.62 -5.22 31.15
C GLY A 227 -5.27 -4.78 30.58
N VAL A 228 -4.64 -3.72 31.10
CA VAL A 228 -3.30 -3.29 30.66
C VAL A 228 -2.20 -3.97 31.50
N PRO A 229 -1.26 -4.72 30.90
CA PRO A 229 -0.12 -5.31 31.58
C PRO A 229 0.70 -4.29 32.39
N VAL A 230 1.31 -4.74 33.50
CA VAL A 230 2.10 -3.89 34.40
C VAL A 230 3.19 -3.12 33.64
N GLU A 231 3.86 -3.80 32.72
CA GLU A 231 4.97 -3.28 31.93
C GLU A 231 4.51 -2.14 31.02
N LEU A 232 3.36 -2.30 30.34
CA LEU A 232 2.77 -1.24 29.52
C LEU A 232 2.26 -0.08 30.36
N ARG A 233 1.72 -0.33 31.55
CA ARG A 233 1.31 0.73 32.48
C ARG A 233 2.49 1.57 32.93
N GLN A 234 3.59 0.93 33.30
CA GLN A 234 4.82 1.62 33.70
C GLN A 234 5.43 2.41 32.54
N LEU A 235 5.53 1.80 31.34
CA LEU A 235 6.07 2.45 30.15
C LEU A 235 5.25 3.70 29.76
N CYS A 236 3.92 3.61 29.83
CA CYS A 236 3.00 4.67 29.42
C CYS A 236 2.63 5.64 30.55
N MET A 237 3.17 5.44 31.76
CA MET A 237 2.79 6.16 32.98
C MET A 237 1.27 6.20 33.18
N LEU A 238 0.62 5.04 33.07
CA LEU A 238 -0.83 4.92 33.23
C LEU A 238 -1.20 4.68 34.69
N GLU A 239 -2.18 5.44 35.15
CA GLU A 239 -2.79 5.37 36.47
C GLU A 239 -4.30 5.17 36.34
N GLU A 240 -5.00 4.77 37.41
CA GLU A 240 -6.47 4.62 37.40
C GLU A 240 -7.22 5.89 36.96
N SER A 241 -6.63 7.07 37.19
CA SER A 241 -7.16 8.37 36.77
C SER A 241 -6.87 8.71 35.29
N SER A 242 -6.13 7.86 34.59
CA SER A 242 -5.77 8.08 33.19
C SER A 242 -6.99 7.94 32.29
N THR A 243 -7.09 8.84 31.33
CA THR A 243 -8.15 8.92 30.33
C THR A 243 -7.53 9.18 28.97
N ALA A 244 -8.26 8.89 27.90
CA ALA A 244 -7.85 9.21 26.53
C ALA A 244 -7.61 10.72 26.31
N TYR A 245 -8.11 11.57 27.22
CA TYR A 245 -7.90 13.01 27.16
C TYR A 245 -6.58 13.45 27.82
N ASN A 246 -6.27 12.91 29.01
CA ASN A 246 -5.11 13.33 29.82
C ASN A 246 -3.84 12.50 29.55
N ASN A 247 -3.96 11.28 29.03
CA ASN A 247 -2.83 10.43 28.69
C ASN A 247 -2.91 10.01 27.19
N PRO A 248 -1.98 10.48 26.34
CA PRO A 248 -2.01 10.23 24.90
C PRO A 248 -1.69 8.78 24.52
N TYR A 249 -1.13 7.97 25.42
CA TYR A 249 -0.75 6.58 25.18
C TYR A 249 -1.90 5.58 25.42
N LEU A 250 -2.89 5.97 26.22
CA LEU A 250 -3.91 5.08 26.79
C LEU A 250 -4.61 4.21 25.73
N MET A 251 -5.10 4.82 24.66
CA MET A 251 -5.86 4.08 23.62
C MET A 251 -4.99 3.07 22.87
N VAL A 252 -3.71 3.39 22.65
CA VAL A 252 -2.78 2.48 21.97
C VAL A 252 -2.35 1.36 22.93
N ALA A 253 -2.11 1.68 24.20
CA ALA A 253 -1.78 0.70 25.23
C ALA A 253 -2.90 -0.34 25.42
N HIS A 254 -4.16 0.08 25.51
CA HIS A 254 -5.31 -0.84 25.56
C HIS A 254 -5.40 -1.72 24.31
N GLY A 255 -5.24 -1.13 23.13
CA GLY A 255 -5.25 -1.88 21.86
C GLY A 255 -4.12 -2.91 21.78
N LEU A 256 -2.91 -2.53 22.18
CA LEU A 256 -1.76 -3.43 22.25
C LEU A 256 -1.96 -4.53 23.30
N SER A 257 -2.59 -4.23 24.42
CA SER A 257 -2.88 -5.22 25.46
C SER A 257 -3.79 -6.33 24.94
N GLU A 258 -4.86 -5.97 24.20
CA GLU A 258 -5.69 -6.96 23.52
C GLU A 258 -4.92 -7.75 22.46
N LEU A 259 -4.04 -7.10 21.69
CA LEU A 259 -3.30 -7.73 20.59
C LEU A 259 -2.23 -8.71 21.11
N LEU A 260 -1.43 -8.29 22.08
CA LEU A 260 -0.34 -9.07 22.68
C LEU A 260 -0.83 -10.24 23.54
N ALA A 261 -2.10 -10.22 23.97
CA ALA A 261 -2.73 -11.35 24.64
C ALA A 261 -3.07 -12.50 23.68
N ILE A 262 -3.05 -12.26 22.36
CA ILE A 262 -3.34 -13.28 21.36
C ILE A 262 -2.08 -14.12 21.11
N PRO A 263 -2.16 -15.46 21.08
CA PRO A 263 -1.02 -16.30 20.74
C PRO A 263 -0.41 -15.92 19.38
N THR A 264 0.92 -15.97 19.29
CA THR A 264 1.66 -15.68 18.06
C THR A 264 1.09 -16.44 16.87
N GLY A 265 0.80 -15.72 15.78
CA GLY A 265 0.22 -16.28 14.56
C GLY A 265 -1.29 -16.49 14.57
N GLN A 266 -2.00 -16.17 15.65
CA GLN A 266 -3.47 -16.25 15.72
C GLN A 266 -4.16 -14.89 15.68
N ALA A 267 -3.41 -13.79 15.70
CA ALA A 267 -4.01 -12.47 15.58
C ALA A 267 -4.69 -12.31 14.21
N THR A 268 -5.80 -11.58 14.17
CA THR A 268 -6.50 -11.30 12.92
C THR A 268 -6.12 -9.91 12.42
N LEU A 269 -6.26 -9.69 11.11
CA LEU A 269 -6.09 -8.37 10.51
C LEU A 269 -6.95 -7.32 11.23
N GLY A 270 -8.18 -7.65 11.59
CA GLY A 270 -9.09 -6.76 12.32
C GLY A 270 -8.53 -6.32 13.67
N LYS A 271 -7.95 -7.24 14.45
CA LYS A 271 -7.32 -6.93 15.75
C LYS A 271 -6.07 -6.08 15.60
N ALA A 272 -5.20 -6.40 14.64
CA ALA A 272 -4.02 -5.58 14.37
C ALA A 272 -4.39 -4.16 13.91
N MET A 273 -5.37 -4.05 12.99
CA MET A 273 -5.83 -2.75 12.51
C MET A 273 -6.60 -1.97 13.57
N LYS A 274 -7.24 -2.62 14.54
CA LYS A 274 -7.88 -1.95 15.69
C LYS A 274 -6.91 -1.01 16.40
N VAL A 275 -5.66 -1.45 16.63
CA VAL A 275 -4.59 -0.63 17.21
C VAL A 275 -4.20 0.51 16.27
N ALA A 276 -3.99 0.21 14.98
CA ALA A 276 -3.63 1.21 13.97
C ALA A 276 -4.64 2.38 13.90
N THR A 277 -5.95 2.11 14.05
CA THR A 277 -6.97 3.17 14.07
C THR A 277 -6.82 4.17 15.23
N LYS A 278 -6.03 3.82 16.27
CA LYS A 278 -5.79 4.68 17.43
C LYS A 278 -4.53 5.52 17.29
N ILE A 279 -3.69 5.28 16.27
CA ILE A 279 -2.49 6.08 15.96
C ILE A 279 -2.92 7.40 15.28
N ARG A 280 -3.47 8.32 16.08
CA ARG A 280 -4.03 9.59 15.61
C ARG A 280 -3.92 10.67 16.69
N GLY A 281 -4.23 11.92 16.34
CA GLY A 281 -4.28 13.03 17.29
C GLY A 281 -2.98 13.22 18.08
N LYS A 282 -3.10 13.33 19.41
CA LYS A 282 -1.94 13.55 20.30
C LYS A 282 -0.87 12.46 20.20
N PHE A 283 -1.27 11.18 20.05
CA PHE A 283 -0.31 10.09 19.90
C PHE A 283 0.49 10.19 18.60
N LYS A 284 -0.17 10.55 17.49
CA LYS A 284 0.52 10.79 16.21
C LYS A 284 1.52 11.95 16.31
N ALA A 285 1.16 13.03 17.01
CA ALA A 285 2.09 14.14 17.25
C ALA A 285 3.32 13.72 18.07
N LEU A 286 3.17 12.78 19.00
CA LEU A 286 4.30 12.20 19.74
C LEU A 286 5.23 11.37 18.84
N LEU A 287 4.68 10.60 17.90
CA LEU A 287 5.49 9.89 16.90
C LEU A 287 6.25 10.87 15.99
N GLU A 288 5.60 11.94 15.53
CA GLU A 288 6.25 13.01 14.75
C GLU A 288 7.38 13.67 15.54
N GLY A 289 7.18 13.85 16.86
CA GLY A 289 8.18 14.33 17.80
C GLY A 289 9.23 13.30 18.24
N LYS A 290 9.19 12.07 17.69
CA LYS A 290 10.09 10.95 18.04
C LYS A 290 10.11 10.64 19.55
N ASP A 291 8.95 10.78 20.21
CA ASP A 291 8.81 10.43 21.62
C ASP A 291 9.17 8.95 21.85
N PRO A 292 10.08 8.63 22.80
CA PRO A 292 10.56 7.25 22.99
C PRO A 292 9.46 6.25 23.34
N VAL A 293 8.46 6.66 24.12
CA VAL A 293 7.35 5.77 24.53
C VAL A 293 6.46 5.49 23.33
N ALA A 294 6.09 6.53 22.57
CA ALA A 294 5.30 6.37 21.35
C ALA A 294 6.01 5.48 20.32
N LEU A 295 7.32 5.66 20.12
CA LEU A 295 8.13 4.82 19.25
C LEU A 295 8.16 3.37 19.71
N MET A 296 8.29 3.12 21.01
CA MET A 296 8.24 1.77 21.57
C MET A 296 6.88 1.10 21.33
N LEU A 297 5.77 1.80 21.57
CA LEU A 297 4.44 1.25 21.30
C LEU A 297 4.23 0.98 19.80
N LEU A 298 4.73 1.85 18.92
CA LEU A 298 4.68 1.62 17.49
C LEU A 298 5.50 0.38 17.09
N TYR A 299 6.69 0.21 17.66
CA TYR A 299 7.54 -0.96 17.41
C TYR A 299 6.86 -2.27 17.84
N LEU A 300 6.25 -2.30 19.03
CA LEU A 300 5.49 -3.46 19.50
C LEU A 300 4.35 -3.80 18.53
N TRP A 301 3.61 -2.79 18.08
CA TRP A 301 2.55 -2.99 17.10
C TRP A 301 3.09 -3.50 15.76
N LEU A 302 4.16 -2.90 15.24
CA LEU A 302 4.76 -3.32 13.96
C LEU A 302 5.27 -4.75 14.03
N SER A 303 5.84 -5.18 15.15
CA SER A 303 6.34 -6.54 15.33
C SER A 303 5.20 -7.57 15.24
N GLU A 304 4.08 -7.32 15.91
CA GLU A 304 2.89 -8.18 15.79
C GLU A 304 2.25 -8.11 14.40
N ALA A 305 2.14 -6.91 13.82
CA ALA A 305 1.54 -6.72 12.50
C ALA A 305 2.40 -7.32 11.36
N MET A 306 3.73 -7.29 11.48
CA MET A 306 4.63 -7.91 10.52
C MET A 306 4.58 -9.44 10.60
N VAL A 307 4.48 -10.01 11.79
CA VAL A 307 4.27 -11.46 11.96
C VAL A 307 2.98 -11.92 11.29
N LEU A 308 1.93 -11.09 11.34
CA LEU A 308 0.72 -11.35 10.56
C LEU A 308 0.99 -11.33 9.07
N MET A 309 1.68 -10.32 8.55
CA MET A 309 2.00 -10.26 7.11
C MET A 309 2.97 -11.36 6.65
N SER A 310 3.81 -11.93 7.53
CA SER A 310 4.72 -13.03 7.21
C SER A 310 4.09 -14.42 7.34
N ASN A 311 3.20 -14.65 8.31
CA ASN A 311 2.59 -15.97 8.55
C ASN A 311 1.56 -16.37 7.49
N PHE A 312 1.19 -15.47 6.57
CA PHE A 312 0.41 -15.80 5.37
C PHE A 312 1.27 -16.34 4.20
N VAL A 313 2.58 -16.51 4.40
CA VAL A 313 3.53 -17.02 3.39
C VAL A 313 3.87 -18.51 3.62
N ASP A 314 3.62 -19.05 4.81
CA ASP A 314 3.99 -20.43 5.20
C ASP A 314 2.82 -21.44 5.13
N LEU A 315 1.78 -21.17 4.33
CA LEU A 315 0.68 -22.10 4.01
C LEU A 315 0.59 -22.38 2.51
#